data_AF-A0A090QLD3-F1
#
_entry.id   AF-A0A090QLD3-F1
#
_cell.length_a   1.000
_cell.length_b   1.000
_cell.length_c   1.000
_cell.angle_alpha   90.00
_cell.angle_beta   90.00
_cell.angle_gamma   90.00
#
_symmetry.space_group_name_H-M   'P 1'
#
loop_
_entity.id
_entity.type
_entity.pdbx_description
1 polymer ?
#
loop_
_entity_poly.entity_id
_entity_poly.type
_entity_poly.pdbx_seq_one_letter_code
_entity_poly.pdbx_strand_id
1 'polypeptide(L)'
;MTFTRESMMRKEWFKYDFSTAKRYNVNHNPRMIKLVMLQQNPSVSEQEKGDSRWVYVDGDEFEKKIKSGQCDMYGFVNKNTHLCRFQFEVDAQQRLVIKDIANRAVLVGIAGEHGITDAQQAHWLKEAERASEKAVDAEHNLKMSRSSFHGALPHNFIDPQLPEQIEHSLSLATDAVHDLKVMIEKNAFRITQLSEYFA
;
A
#
# COMPACT_ATOMS: atom_id res chain seq x y z
N MET A 1 -11.06 4.12 -6.54
CA MET A 1 -11.95 5.29 -6.46
C MET A 1 -11.44 6.34 -7.43
N THR A 2 -12.24 6.73 -8.43
CA THR A 2 -11.81 7.67 -9.48
C THR A 2 -12.81 8.81 -9.58
N PHE A 3 -12.34 10.04 -9.48
CA PHE A 3 -13.13 11.25 -9.57
C PHE A 3 -13.36 11.63 -11.04
N THR A 4 -14.51 12.21 -11.32
CA THR A 4 -14.74 12.93 -12.58
C THR A 4 -14.31 14.37 -12.39
N ARG A 5 -13.52 14.90 -13.33
CA ARG A 5 -13.11 16.31 -13.37
C ARG A 5 -14.08 17.09 -14.24
N GLU A 6 -14.71 18.09 -13.65
CA GLU A 6 -15.55 19.06 -14.34
C GLU A 6 -14.81 20.40 -14.35
N SER A 7 -14.86 21.12 -15.48
CA SER A 7 -14.30 22.47 -15.60
C SER A 7 -15.40 23.44 -15.99
N MET A 8 -15.67 24.42 -15.13
CA MET A 8 -16.51 25.58 -15.46
C MET A 8 -15.73 26.86 -15.16
N MET A 9 -15.70 27.77 -16.14
CA MET A 9 -15.16 29.13 -16.00
C MET A 9 -13.82 29.20 -15.25
N ARG A 10 -12.84 28.39 -15.68
CA ARG A 10 -11.46 28.31 -15.15
C ARG A 10 -11.31 27.71 -13.75
N LYS A 11 -12.38 27.21 -13.12
CA LYS A 11 -12.30 26.47 -11.86
C LYS A 11 -12.58 24.99 -12.11
N GLU A 12 -11.73 24.14 -11.55
CA GLU A 12 -11.82 22.69 -11.68
C GLU A 12 -12.45 22.10 -10.44
N TRP A 13 -13.47 21.28 -10.62
CA TRP A 13 -14.18 20.60 -9.56
C TRP A 13 -14.09 19.09 -9.77
N PHE A 14 -13.86 18.38 -8.67
CA PHE A 14 -13.82 16.93 -8.65
C PHE A 14 -15.11 16.39 -8.06
N LYS A 15 -15.69 15.39 -8.72
CA LYS A 15 -16.93 14.75 -8.30
C LYS A 15 -16.73 13.24 -8.17
N TYR A 16 -17.19 12.71 -7.04
CA TYR A 16 -17.31 11.27 -6.80
C TYR A 16 -18.60 11.04 -6.01
N ASP A 17 -19.28 9.93 -6.28
CA ASP A 17 -20.50 9.55 -5.56
C ASP A 17 -20.13 8.72 -4.33
N PHE A 18 -20.35 9.29 -3.14
CA PHE A 18 -20.11 8.63 -1.85
C PHE A 18 -21.37 7.92 -1.30
N SER A 19 -22.46 7.84 -2.07
CA SER A 19 -23.72 7.23 -1.64
C SER A 19 -23.57 5.76 -1.25
N THR A 20 -22.68 5.02 -1.90
CA THR A 20 -22.42 3.59 -1.66
C THR A 20 -21.45 3.34 -0.48
N ALA A 21 -21.00 4.40 0.19
CA ALA A 21 -20.09 4.28 1.33
C ALA A 21 -20.82 3.79 2.58
N LYS A 22 -20.26 2.77 3.24
CA LYS A 22 -20.79 2.29 4.51
C LYS A 22 -20.57 3.36 5.59
N ARG A 23 -21.62 3.62 6.37
CA ARG A 23 -21.57 4.58 7.49
C ARG A 23 -21.28 3.83 8.79
N TYR A 24 -20.41 4.42 9.59
CA TYR A 24 -19.94 3.87 10.86
C TYR A 24 -20.26 4.87 11.97
N ASN A 25 -20.62 4.36 13.15
CA ASN A 25 -20.72 5.17 14.35
C ASN A 25 -19.39 5.13 15.10
N VAL A 26 -18.64 6.23 15.04
CA VAL A 26 -17.35 6.38 15.73
C VAL A 26 -17.41 7.63 16.58
N ASN A 27 -17.11 7.48 17.87
CA ASN A 27 -17.14 8.56 18.85
C ASN A 27 -18.44 9.39 18.81
N HIS A 28 -19.59 8.72 18.82
CA HIS A 28 -20.94 9.32 18.78
C HIS A 28 -21.30 10.06 17.48
N ASN A 29 -20.48 9.97 16.43
CA ASN A 29 -20.84 10.47 15.09
C ASN A 29 -21.25 9.29 14.18
N PRO A 30 -22.53 9.16 13.78
CA PRO A 30 -23.01 8.07 12.93
C PRO A 30 -22.71 8.27 11.43
N ARG A 31 -22.12 9.40 11.02
CA ARG A 31 -21.94 9.77 9.61
C ARG A 31 -20.54 9.46 9.07
N MET A 32 -19.74 8.76 9.85
CA MET A 32 -18.34 8.48 9.52
C MET A 32 -18.25 7.50 8.36
N ILE A 33 -17.39 7.79 7.40
CA ILE A 33 -16.98 6.85 6.35
C ILE A 33 -15.59 6.31 6.68
N LYS A 34 -15.34 5.05 6.31
CA LYS A 34 -14.05 4.38 6.50
C LYS A 34 -13.28 4.42 5.19
N LEU A 35 -12.13 5.08 5.21
CA LEU A 35 -11.19 5.14 4.08
C LEU A 35 -9.99 4.25 4.39
N VAL A 36 -9.77 3.25 3.54
CA VAL A 36 -8.77 2.19 3.71
C VAL A 36 -7.55 2.55 2.90
N MET A 37 -6.37 2.54 3.52
CA MET A 37 -5.12 2.74 2.80
C MET A 37 -4.88 1.49 1.94
N LEU A 38 -4.48 1.66 0.69
CA LEU A 38 -4.21 0.54 -0.24
C LEU A 38 -2.74 0.16 -0.25
N GLN A 39 -1.87 1.03 0.25
CA GLN A 39 -0.42 0.84 0.30
C GLN A 39 0.06 0.86 1.76
N GLN A 40 1.22 0.26 2.00
CA GLN A 40 1.87 0.39 3.30
C GLN A 40 2.37 1.82 3.48
N ASN A 41 2.21 2.34 4.69
CA ASN A 41 2.67 3.67 5.07
C ASN A 41 3.04 3.68 6.56
N PRO A 42 4.04 4.48 6.97
CA PRO A 42 4.52 4.51 8.35
C PRO A 42 3.47 5.06 9.33
N SER A 43 2.79 6.15 8.96
CA SER A 43 1.58 6.68 9.62
C SER A 43 0.99 7.82 8.80
N VAL A 44 -0.30 8.10 8.94
CA VAL A 44 -0.95 9.32 8.41
C VAL A 44 -1.19 10.38 9.49
N SER A 45 -0.76 10.12 10.72
CA SER A 45 -0.84 11.06 11.85
C SER A 45 0.43 11.01 12.67
N GLU A 46 0.94 12.17 13.08
CA GLU A 46 2.07 12.26 14.01
C GLU A 46 1.71 11.76 15.41
N GLN A 47 0.41 11.77 15.75
CA GLN A 47 -0.08 11.36 17.08
C GLN A 47 -0.20 9.83 17.20
N GLU A 48 -0.31 9.12 16.09
CA GLU A 48 -0.46 7.67 16.06
C GLU A 48 0.80 6.98 15.57
N LYS A 49 1.32 6.06 16.38
CA LYS A 49 2.49 5.25 16.03
C LYS A 49 2.08 3.99 15.29
N GLY A 50 2.80 3.71 14.20
CA GLY A 50 2.68 2.47 13.43
C GLY A 50 1.72 2.55 12.26
N ASP A 51 1.69 1.47 11.48
CA ASP A 51 0.99 1.40 10.21
C ASP A 51 -0.48 1.79 10.33
N SER A 52 -0.84 2.87 9.62
CA SER A 52 -2.23 3.28 9.50
C SER A 52 -2.90 2.42 8.44
N ARG A 53 -3.96 1.70 8.80
CA ARG A 53 -4.67 0.78 7.90
C ARG A 53 -5.91 1.41 7.30
N TRP A 54 -6.65 2.16 8.11
CA TRP A 54 -7.79 2.95 7.68
C TRP A 54 -7.93 4.20 8.54
N VAL A 55 -8.71 5.15 8.04
CA VAL A 55 -9.15 6.33 8.79
C VAL A 55 -10.67 6.48 8.70
N TYR A 56 -11.26 7.07 9.75
CA TYR A 56 -12.65 7.50 9.76
C TYR A 56 -12.72 9.00 9.64
N VAL A 57 -13.56 9.49 8.72
CA VAL A 57 -13.84 10.92 8.52
C VAL A 57 -15.33 11.15 8.35
N ASP A 58 -15.83 12.34 8.69
CA ASP A 58 -17.24 12.68 8.47
C ASP A 58 -17.52 12.75 6.97
N GLY A 59 -18.37 11.85 6.46
CA GLY A 59 -18.57 11.72 5.01
C GLY A 59 -19.26 12.92 4.37
N ASP A 60 -20.15 13.61 5.09
CA ASP A 60 -20.91 14.74 4.54
C ASP A 60 -20.01 15.98 4.42
N GLU A 61 -19.10 16.14 5.38
CA GLU A 61 -18.06 17.17 5.32
C GLU A 61 -17.01 16.84 4.27
N PHE A 62 -16.59 15.57 4.21
CA PHE A 62 -15.60 15.07 3.25
C PHE A 62 -16.03 15.35 1.80
N GLU A 63 -17.25 14.97 1.44
CA GLU A 63 -17.80 15.15 0.09
C GLU A 63 -17.82 16.63 -0.33
N LYS A 64 -18.11 17.55 0.60
CA LYS A 64 -18.14 18.98 0.31
C LYS A 64 -16.73 19.52 0.08
N LYS A 65 -15.78 19.14 0.93
CA LYS A 65 -14.42 19.69 0.94
C LYS A 65 -13.53 19.14 -0.17
N ILE A 66 -13.64 17.86 -0.53
CA ILE A 66 -12.75 17.25 -1.53
C ILE A 66 -12.98 17.78 -2.96
N LYS A 67 -14.09 18.49 -3.22
CA LYS A 67 -14.44 19.04 -4.55
C LYS A 67 -13.37 19.97 -5.13
N SER A 68 -12.58 20.64 -4.30
CA SER A 68 -11.45 21.46 -4.73
C SER A 68 -10.21 20.66 -5.16
N GLY A 69 -10.22 19.34 -5.02
CA GLY A 69 -9.10 18.45 -5.34
C GLY A 69 -8.11 18.27 -4.18
N GLN A 70 -8.19 19.09 -3.13
CA GLN A 70 -7.42 18.92 -1.91
C GLN A 70 -8.26 19.38 -0.72
N CYS A 71 -8.17 18.67 0.41
CA CYS A 71 -8.81 19.09 1.65
C CYS A 71 -8.09 18.60 2.91
N ASP A 72 -8.29 19.36 4.00
CA ASP A 72 -7.92 18.94 5.34
C ASP A 72 -9.18 18.49 6.11
N MET A 73 -9.06 17.36 6.78
CA MET A 73 -10.13 16.69 7.51
C MET A 73 -9.66 16.28 8.89
N TYR A 74 -10.56 16.30 9.85
CA TYR A 74 -10.32 15.69 11.16
C TYR A 74 -11.00 14.34 11.23
N GLY A 75 -10.37 13.40 11.93
CA GLY A 75 -10.89 12.05 12.02
C GLY A 75 -10.07 11.15 12.93
N PHE A 76 -10.31 9.84 12.80
CA PHE A 76 -9.73 8.83 13.66
C PHE A 76 -8.93 7.82 12.85
N VAL A 77 -7.78 7.38 13.34
CA VAL A 77 -6.97 6.34 12.68
C VAL A 77 -7.26 4.99 13.32
N ASN A 78 -7.40 3.94 12.51
CA ASN A 78 -7.60 2.58 12.98
C ASN A 78 -8.76 2.47 14.00
N LYS A 79 -8.47 2.01 15.23
CA LYS A 79 -9.43 1.93 16.34
C LYS A 79 -9.21 3.03 17.39
N ASN A 80 -8.30 3.97 17.13
CA ASN A 80 -7.97 5.01 18.09
C ASN A 80 -9.05 6.11 18.11
N THR A 81 -9.33 6.66 19.28
CA THR A 81 -10.29 7.75 19.50
C THR A 81 -9.62 9.12 19.61
N HIS A 82 -8.30 9.22 19.41
CA HIS A 82 -7.61 10.51 19.28
C HIS A 82 -7.91 11.17 17.93
N LEU A 83 -8.38 12.41 17.99
CA LEU A 83 -8.74 13.19 16.81
C LEU A 83 -7.47 13.68 16.10
N CYS A 84 -7.25 13.17 14.89
CA CYS A 84 -6.09 13.48 14.06
C CYS A 84 -6.50 14.36 12.87
N ARG A 85 -5.57 15.20 12.39
CA ARG A 85 -5.74 15.95 11.13
C ARG A 85 -5.14 15.14 9.99
N PHE A 86 -5.89 15.00 8.90
CA PHE A 86 -5.50 14.32 7.68
C PHE A 86 -5.55 15.29 6.50
N GLN A 87 -4.63 15.11 5.56
CA GLN A 87 -4.60 15.85 4.31
C GLN A 87 -4.90 14.90 3.16
N PHE A 88 -5.95 15.20 2.40
CA PHE A 88 -6.38 14.44 1.24
C PHE A 88 -6.18 15.23 -0.04
N GLU A 89 -5.91 14.51 -1.13
CA GLU A 89 -5.72 15.07 -2.46
C GLU A 89 -6.30 14.13 -3.52
N VAL A 90 -6.75 14.70 -4.64
CA VAL A 90 -7.05 13.98 -5.88
C VAL A 90 -5.81 14.06 -6.76
N ASP A 91 -5.18 12.92 -7.00
CA ASP A 91 -3.93 12.85 -7.77
C ASP A 91 -4.15 13.15 -9.27
N ALA A 92 -3.05 13.20 -10.04
CA ALA A 92 -3.10 13.44 -11.49
C ALA A 92 -3.88 12.37 -12.28
N GLN A 93 -4.09 11.18 -11.70
CA GLN A 93 -4.91 10.10 -12.26
C GLN A 93 -6.36 10.14 -11.73
N GLN A 94 -6.76 11.24 -11.09
CA GLN A 94 -8.08 11.46 -10.51
C GLN A 94 -8.41 10.46 -9.39
N ARG A 95 -7.42 9.93 -8.68
CA ARG A 95 -7.60 8.99 -7.56
C ARG A 95 -7.46 9.71 -6.23
N LEU A 96 -8.19 9.24 -5.22
CA LEU A 96 -8.01 9.76 -3.88
C LEU A 96 -6.72 9.25 -3.26
N VAL A 97 -5.95 10.18 -2.68
CA VAL A 97 -4.79 9.89 -1.86
C VAL A 97 -4.89 10.63 -0.52
N ILE A 98 -4.30 10.04 0.51
CA ILE A 98 -4.00 10.69 1.79
C ILE A 98 -2.50 10.93 1.89
N LYS A 99 -2.08 12.05 2.47
CA LYS A 99 -0.66 12.30 2.76
C LYS A 99 -0.25 11.58 4.05
N ASP A 100 0.87 10.89 4.01
CA ASP A 100 1.52 10.36 5.21
C ASP A 100 2.33 11.45 5.93
N ILE A 101 2.90 11.11 7.09
CA ILE A 101 3.76 12.03 7.87
C ILE A 101 5.04 12.47 7.14
N ALA A 102 5.41 11.79 6.05
CA ALA A 102 6.53 12.14 5.17
C ALA A 102 6.07 12.85 3.89
N ASN A 103 4.82 13.31 3.84
CA ASN A 103 4.18 13.98 2.70
C ASN A 103 4.12 13.12 1.41
N ARG A 104 4.18 11.79 1.54
CA ARG A 104 4.00 10.85 0.43
C ARG A 104 2.52 10.60 0.21
N ALA A 105 2.13 10.46 -1.06
CA ALA A 105 0.76 10.13 -1.43
C ALA A 105 0.51 8.63 -1.23
N VAL A 106 -0.49 8.30 -0.41
CA VAL A 106 -0.95 6.93 -0.16
C VAL A 106 -2.34 6.77 -0.75
N LEU A 107 -2.51 5.81 -1.67
CA LEU A 107 -3.81 5.54 -2.28
C LEU A 107 -4.82 5.07 -1.22
N VAL A 108 -6.06 5.55 -1.33
CA VAL A 108 -7.14 5.13 -0.45
C VAL A 108 -8.34 4.57 -1.22
N GLY A 109 -8.93 3.51 -0.65
CA GLY A 109 -10.22 2.97 -1.04
C GLY A 109 -11.29 3.35 -0.03
N ILE A 110 -12.56 3.23 -0.42
CA ILE A 110 -13.70 3.49 0.45
C ILE A 110 -14.36 2.18 0.84
N ALA A 111 -14.64 1.98 2.13
CA ALA A 111 -15.41 0.85 2.59
C ALA A 111 -16.90 1.07 2.25
N GLY A 112 -17.53 0.09 1.60
CA GLY A 112 -18.89 0.22 1.08
C GLY A 112 -19.32 -1.01 0.31
N GLU A 113 -20.43 -0.87 -0.44
CA GLU A 113 -21.03 -1.97 -1.22
C GLU A 113 -20.15 -2.43 -2.39
N HIS A 114 -19.28 -1.55 -2.90
CA HIS A 114 -18.34 -1.82 -3.97
C HIS A 114 -16.90 -2.03 -3.45
N GLY A 115 -16.79 -2.78 -2.34
CA GLY A 115 -15.51 -3.22 -1.79
C GLY A 115 -14.80 -4.25 -2.68
N ILE A 116 -13.89 -5.00 -2.07
CA ILE A 116 -13.17 -6.09 -2.75
C ILE A 116 -14.13 -7.27 -2.91
N THR A 117 -14.35 -7.70 -4.13
CA THR A 117 -15.14 -8.92 -4.39
C THR A 117 -14.37 -10.16 -3.98
N ASP A 118 -15.06 -11.22 -3.58
CA ASP A 118 -14.43 -12.50 -3.21
C ASP A 118 -13.55 -13.04 -4.34
N ALA A 119 -13.98 -12.87 -5.60
CA ALA A 119 -13.21 -13.27 -6.77
C ALA A 119 -11.90 -12.47 -6.92
N GLN A 120 -11.93 -11.16 -6.70
CA GLN A 120 -10.73 -10.32 -6.70
C GLN A 120 -9.79 -10.68 -5.54
N GLN A 121 -10.34 -10.89 -4.35
CA GLN A 121 -9.56 -11.30 -3.18
C GLN A 121 -8.87 -12.64 -3.42
N ALA A 122 -9.61 -13.65 -3.89
CA ALA A 122 -9.04 -14.96 -4.20
C ALA A 122 -7.95 -14.87 -5.27
N HIS A 123 -8.14 -14.03 -6.30
CA HIS A 123 -7.13 -13.79 -7.30
C HIS A 123 -5.87 -13.16 -6.71
N TRP A 124 -5.99 -12.10 -5.91
CA TRP A 124 -4.83 -11.45 -5.30
C TRP A 124 -4.10 -12.33 -4.29
N LEU A 125 -4.83 -13.15 -3.53
CA LEU A 125 -4.24 -14.14 -2.63
C LEU A 125 -3.38 -15.15 -3.40
N LYS A 126 -3.91 -15.68 -4.51
CA LYS A 126 -3.18 -16.61 -5.38
C LYS A 126 -1.93 -15.96 -5.98
N GLU A 127 -2.02 -14.70 -6.39
CA GLU A 127 -0.88 -13.96 -6.94
C GLU A 127 0.19 -13.66 -5.87
N ALA A 128 -0.23 -13.36 -4.65
CA ALA A 128 0.68 -13.16 -3.51
C ALA A 128 1.39 -14.45 -3.10
N GLU A 129 0.67 -15.58 -3.08
CA GLU A 129 1.25 -16.91 -2.85
C GLU A 129 2.29 -17.24 -3.93
N ARG A 130 1.92 -17.09 -5.21
CA ARG A 130 2.84 -17.30 -6.34
C ARG A 130 4.09 -16.44 -6.28
N ALA A 131 3.96 -15.17 -5.88
CA ALA A 131 5.11 -14.29 -5.69
C ALA A 131 6.01 -14.77 -4.54
N SER A 132 5.40 -15.24 -3.46
CA SER A 132 6.12 -15.75 -2.28
C SER A 132 6.89 -17.03 -2.60
N GLU A 133 6.27 -17.97 -3.33
CA GLU A 133 6.93 -19.19 -3.82
C GLU A 133 8.15 -18.85 -4.70
N LYS A 134 7.99 -17.93 -5.66
CA LYS A 134 9.11 -17.50 -6.53
C LYS A 134 10.26 -16.86 -5.76
N ALA A 135 9.97 -16.13 -4.69
CA ALA A 135 11.02 -15.56 -3.84
C ALA A 135 11.81 -16.64 -3.10
N VAL A 136 11.12 -17.69 -2.62
CA VAL A 136 11.75 -18.87 -2.00
C VAL A 136 12.59 -19.64 -3.02
N ASP A 137 12.07 -19.86 -4.23
CA ASP A 137 12.81 -20.53 -5.31
C ASP A 137 14.06 -19.74 -5.71
N ALA A 138 13.97 -18.41 -5.83
CA ALA A 138 15.11 -17.55 -6.12
C ALA A 138 16.18 -17.65 -5.03
N GLU A 139 15.79 -17.64 -3.75
CA GLU A 139 16.70 -17.82 -2.62
C GLU A 139 17.38 -19.19 -2.66
N HIS A 140 16.64 -20.25 -2.99
CA HIS A 140 17.19 -21.59 -3.12
C HIS A 140 18.18 -21.69 -4.29
N ASN A 141 17.84 -21.15 -5.46
CA ASN A 141 18.71 -21.14 -6.64
C ASN A 141 20.02 -20.38 -6.39
N LEU A 142 19.99 -19.30 -5.63
CA LEU A 142 21.21 -18.59 -5.23
C LEU A 142 22.07 -19.42 -4.28
N LYS A 143 21.47 -20.12 -3.30
CA LYS A 143 22.21 -21.04 -2.41
C LYS A 143 22.88 -22.16 -3.21
N MET A 144 22.17 -22.73 -4.18
CA MET A 144 22.71 -23.77 -5.07
C MET A 144 23.85 -23.22 -5.95
N SER A 145 23.67 -22.04 -6.54
CA SER A 145 24.69 -21.39 -7.38
C SER A 145 25.96 -21.08 -6.60
N ARG A 146 25.82 -20.55 -5.38
CA ARG A 146 26.96 -20.26 -4.49
C ARG A 146 27.68 -21.53 -4.05
N SER A 147 26.92 -22.57 -3.69
CA SER A 147 27.48 -23.89 -3.36
C SER A 147 28.26 -24.48 -4.55
N SER A 148 27.70 -24.42 -5.76
CA SER A 148 28.37 -24.89 -6.97
C SER A 148 29.63 -24.10 -7.29
N PHE A 149 29.60 -22.78 -7.11
CA PHE A 149 30.76 -21.91 -7.37
C PHE A 149 31.91 -22.19 -6.40
N HIS A 150 31.62 -22.32 -5.10
CA HIS A 150 32.64 -22.65 -4.10
C HIS A 150 33.07 -24.12 -4.14
N GLY A 151 32.17 -25.03 -4.52
CA GLY A 151 32.49 -26.45 -4.69
C GLY A 151 33.47 -26.71 -5.84
N ALA A 152 33.58 -25.79 -6.79
CA ALA A 152 34.54 -25.83 -7.89
C ALA A 152 35.90 -25.18 -7.56
N LEU A 153 36.10 -24.70 -6.32
CA LEU A 153 37.39 -24.18 -5.87
C LEU A 153 38.45 -25.31 -5.76
N PRO A 154 39.73 -25.03 -6.03
CA PRO A 154 40.28 -23.73 -6.44
C PRO A 154 40.20 -23.45 -7.95
N HIS A 155 39.91 -22.21 -8.31
CA HIS A 155 39.76 -21.73 -9.70
C HIS A 155 41.12 -21.39 -10.36
N ASN A 156 42.01 -22.38 -10.45
CA ASN A 156 43.42 -22.15 -10.78
C ASN A 156 43.73 -21.75 -12.24
N PHE A 157 42.82 -21.98 -13.18
CA PHE A 157 43.08 -21.83 -14.63
C PHE A 157 42.27 -20.70 -15.29
N ILE A 158 41.71 -19.79 -14.48
CA ILE A 158 40.95 -18.64 -14.97
C ILE A 158 41.54 -17.35 -14.41
N ASP A 159 41.26 -16.24 -15.10
CA ASP A 159 41.64 -14.90 -14.64
C ASP A 159 41.04 -14.67 -13.23
N PRO A 160 41.84 -14.32 -12.20
CA PRO A 160 41.36 -14.06 -10.84
C PRO A 160 40.25 -13.02 -10.74
N GLN A 161 40.19 -12.07 -11.68
CA GLN A 161 39.13 -11.06 -11.71
C GLN A 161 37.74 -11.68 -11.96
N LEU A 162 37.67 -12.81 -12.66
CA LEU A 162 36.40 -13.43 -13.03
C LEU A 162 35.72 -14.10 -11.82
N PRO A 163 36.39 -14.92 -11.00
CA PRO A 163 35.87 -15.37 -9.72
C PRO A 163 35.45 -14.23 -8.79
N GLU A 164 36.22 -13.15 -8.73
CA GLU A 164 35.89 -11.97 -7.89
C GLU A 164 34.58 -11.31 -8.35
N GLN A 165 34.41 -11.12 -9.66
CA GLN A 165 33.17 -10.57 -10.22
C GLN A 165 31.97 -11.49 -10.01
N ILE A 166 32.15 -12.80 -10.15
CA ILE A 166 31.10 -13.78 -9.90
C ILE A 166 30.66 -13.72 -8.43
N GLU A 167 31.61 -13.75 -7.49
CA GLU A 167 31.29 -13.67 -6.06
C GLU A 167 30.55 -12.39 -5.71
N HIS A 168 31.03 -11.24 -6.22
CA HIS A 168 30.35 -9.96 -6.04
C HIS A 168 28.93 -9.97 -6.61
N SER A 169 28.73 -10.53 -7.81
CA SER A 169 27.41 -10.61 -8.43
C SER A 169 26.44 -11.53 -7.64
N LEU A 170 26.94 -12.63 -7.08
CA LEU A 170 26.17 -13.54 -6.24
C LEU A 170 25.77 -12.85 -4.93
N SER A 171 26.67 -12.06 -4.34
CA SER A 171 26.38 -11.25 -3.15
C SER A 171 25.26 -10.24 -3.43
N LEU A 172 25.39 -9.44 -4.49
CA LEU A 172 24.37 -8.45 -4.87
C LEU A 172 23.02 -9.10 -5.15
N ALA A 173 23.01 -10.24 -5.84
CA ALA A 173 21.77 -10.97 -6.11
C ALA A 173 21.14 -11.50 -4.82
N THR A 174 21.95 -11.94 -3.86
CA THR A 174 21.49 -12.40 -2.53
C THR A 174 20.81 -11.28 -1.76
N ASP A 175 21.43 -10.10 -1.72
CA ASP A 175 20.86 -8.93 -1.04
C ASP A 175 19.55 -8.49 -1.71
N ALA A 176 19.52 -8.43 -3.05
CA ALA A 176 18.33 -8.07 -3.80
C ALA A 176 17.16 -9.06 -3.61
N VAL A 177 17.44 -10.36 -3.58
CA VAL A 177 16.43 -11.39 -3.30
C VAL A 177 15.95 -11.32 -1.85
N HIS A 178 16.83 -11.01 -0.90
CA HIS A 178 16.44 -10.81 0.50
C HIS A 178 15.47 -9.63 0.65
N ASP A 179 15.81 -8.47 0.08
CA ASP A 179 14.95 -7.28 0.11
C ASP A 179 13.60 -7.52 -0.57
N LEU A 180 13.63 -8.21 -1.72
CA LEU A 180 12.42 -8.60 -2.45
C LEU A 180 11.53 -9.50 -1.60
N LYS A 181 12.10 -10.49 -0.90
CA LYS A 181 11.37 -11.41 -0.03
C LYS A 181 10.69 -10.65 1.12
N VAL A 182 11.42 -9.78 1.82
CA VAL A 182 10.87 -8.96 2.90
C VAL A 182 9.72 -8.07 2.40
N MET A 183 9.84 -7.51 1.20
CA MET A 183 8.78 -6.71 0.58
C MET A 183 7.55 -7.55 0.20
N ILE A 184 7.75 -8.75 -0.35
CA ILE A 184 6.66 -9.67 -0.70
C ILE A 184 5.93 -10.13 0.56
N GLU A 185 6.63 -10.50 1.63
CA GLU A 185 6.02 -10.94 2.90
C GLU A 185 5.10 -9.86 3.49
N LYS A 186 5.55 -8.60 3.51
CA LYS A 186 4.74 -7.47 3.99
C LYS A 186 3.50 -7.24 3.14
N ASN A 187 3.63 -7.30 1.82
CA ASN A 187 2.51 -7.10 0.90
C ASN A 187 1.53 -8.27 0.92
N ALA A 188 2.02 -9.52 0.99
CA ALA A 188 1.20 -10.71 1.11
C ALA A 188 0.38 -10.68 2.39
N PHE A 189 1.00 -10.36 3.53
CA PHE A 189 0.27 -10.17 4.79
C PHE A 189 -0.85 -9.13 4.65
N ARG A 190 -0.56 -7.99 4.01
CA ARG A 190 -1.56 -6.95 3.78
C ARG A 190 -2.72 -7.43 2.90
N ILE A 191 -2.44 -8.12 1.79
CA ILE A 191 -3.46 -8.65 0.88
C ILE A 191 -4.37 -9.62 1.63
N THR A 192 -3.81 -10.50 2.47
CA THR A 192 -4.57 -11.44 3.30
C THR A 192 -5.55 -10.74 4.24
N GLN A 193 -5.15 -9.61 4.80
CA GLN A 193 -5.95 -8.85 5.76
C GLN A 193 -6.85 -7.80 5.11
N LEU A 194 -6.76 -7.62 3.79
CA LEU A 194 -7.36 -6.48 3.11
C LEU A 194 -8.89 -6.50 3.17
N SER A 195 -9.53 -7.68 3.10
CA SER A 195 -10.99 -7.79 3.23
C SER A 195 -11.49 -7.32 4.60
N GLU A 196 -10.77 -7.64 5.68
CA GLU A 196 -11.09 -7.14 7.02
C GLU A 196 -10.99 -5.62 7.09
N TYR A 197 -10.09 -5.02 6.32
CA TYR A 197 -9.98 -3.56 6.25
C TYR A 197 -11.19 -2.94 5.55
N PHE A 198 -11.88 -3.64 4.66
CA PHE A 198 -13.10 -3.14 4.00
C PHE A 198 -14.41 -3.52 4.71
N ALA A 199 -14.37 -4.47 5.67
CA ALA A 199 -15.52 -4.89 6.47
C ALA A 199 -16.11 -3.78 7.36
#